data_AF-A0AAP0D253-F1
#
_entry.id   AF-A0AAP0D253-F1
#
_cell.length_a   1.000
_cell.length_b   1.000
_cell.length_c   1.000
_cell.angle_alpha   90.00
_cell.angle_beta   90.00
_cell.angle_gamma   90.00
#
_symmetry.space_group_name_H-M   'P 1'
#
loop_
_entity.id
_entity.type
_entity.pdbx_description
1 polymer ?
#
loop_
_entity_poly.entity_id
_entity_poly.type
_entity_poly.pdbx_seq_one_letter_code
_entity_poly.pdbx_strand_id
1 'polypeptide(L)'
;MRKVNKMYQNAIEENMKSMRAYVTELKENVAKLEYQKELLIDRVLELEAGYDDLNWENDELRVGVRRFARQQMPMTSLVIFSHLGVLVMLFTTNRAVQDTHPLLLLNLTHISKIAHHRSAVSGISTMAVNSVRIAAAQMTSINDLATNYATCVRLVKEAASAGAKLVCFPENFSFVGAKDGESLKIAEPLDGPIMNRYCALAKDSKMWLSLGGFQERGSDDAHLCNSHVLIDDDGNIRTAYKKMHLFDVDVPGGAVFKESSFTEAGKEIVAVDSPFGRLGLTVCYDLRFPEVYQQLRFHHGAQVLLVPAAFTKVTGEAHWEILLRARAIETQCYVVAAAQGGKHSEKRESFGDTLIIDPWGKVIGRLPDRVSTGIVVADIDFSLIESVRTKMPISQVKSLLLLIYAPFSVTLMLEVAT
;
A
#
# COMPACT_ATOMS: atom_id res chain seq x y z
N MET A 1 29.82 37.07 23.77
CA MET A 1 30.44 36.09 22.84
C MET A 1 31.26 34.99 23.54
N ARG A 2 32.36 35.27 24.27
CA ARG A 2 33.18 34.19 24.89
C ARG A 2 32.41 33.26 25.86
N LYS A 3 31.48 33.79 26.66
CA LYS A 3 30.61 32.98 27.56
C LYS A 3 29.65 32.07 26.78
N VAL A 4 29.08 32.54 25.67
CA VAL A 4 28.14 31.78 24.84
C VAL A 4 28.86 30.65 24.09
N ASN A 5 30.05 30.91 23.54
CA ASN A 5 30.87 29.86 22.94
C ASN A 5 31.26 28.78 23.96
N LYS A 6 31.55 29.16 25.21
CA LYS A 6 31.86 28.19 26.27
C LYS A 6 30.65 27.32 26.63
N MET A 7 29.44 27.89 26.67
CA MET A 7 28.22 27.12 26.90
C MET A 7 27.94 26.11 25.76
N TYR A 8 28.11 26.52 24.50
CA TYR A 8 27.93 25.61 23.37
C TYR A 8 28.96 24.48 23.35
N GLN A 9 30.23 24.77 23.65
CA GLN A 9 31.26 23.73 23.73
C GLN A 9 30.97 22.74 24.86
N ASN A 10 30.53 23.20 26.03
CA ASN A 10 30.15 22.32 27.13
C ASN A 10 28.94 21.43 26.76
N ALA A 11 27.92 21.98 26.08
CA ALA A 11 26.76 21.21 25.63
C ALA A 11 27.12 20.14 24.59
N ILE A 12 28.07 20.45 23.69
CA ILE A 12 28.60 19.48 22.72
C ILE A 12 29.37 18.38 23.44
N GLU A 13 30.19 18.72 24.44
CA GLU A 13 30.93 17.73 25.23
C GLU A 13 30.01 16.80 26.03
N GLU A 14 28.94 17.33 26.65
CA GLU A 14 27.94 16.52 27.37
C GLU A 14 27.16 15.59 26.43
N ASN A 15 26.77 16.07 25.25
CA ASN A 15 26.12 15.24 24.24
C ASN A 15 27.06 14.14 23.72
N MET A 16 28.33 14.47 23.48
CA MET A 16 29.34 13.48 23.05
C MET A 16 29.61 12.44 24.13
N LYS A 17 29.58 12.83 25.42
CA LYS A 17 29.71 11.89 26.54
C LYS A 17 28.51 10.94 26.62
N SER A 18 27.30 11.46 26.45
CA SER A 18 26.06 10.67 26.46
C SER A 18 26.02 9.69 25.27
N MET A 19 26.41 10.12 24.08
CA MET A 19 26.53 9.24 22.91
C MET A 19 27.56 8.12 23.11
N ARG A 20 28.71 8.42 23.73
CA ARG A 20 29.71 7.38 24.02
C ARG A 20 29.20 6.35 25.02
N ALA A 21 28.47 6.77 26.06
CA ALA A 21 27.86 5.86 27.02
C ALA A 21 26.84 4.93 26.34
N TYR A 22 25.99 5.49 25.48
CA TYR A 22 25.01 4.72 24.71
C TYR A 22 25.66 3.70 23.74
N VAL A 23 26.75 4.09 23.06
CA VAL A 23 27.51 3.17 22.19
C VAL A 23 28.13 2.02 23.00
N THR A 24 28.58 2.27 24.22
CA THR A 24 29.10 1.21 25.11
C THR A 24 27.98 0.24 25.51
N GLU A 25 26.81 0.76 25.91
CA GLU A 25 25.65 -0.07 26.25
C GLU A 25 25.18 -0.94 25.08
N LEU A 26 25.15 -0.38 23.86
CA LEU A 26 24.84 -1.14 22.65
C LEU A 26 25.84 -2.27 22.40
N LYS A 27 27.15 -2.03 22.61
CA LYS A 27 28.17 -3.07 22.46
C LYS A 27 27.98 -4.20 23.47
N GLU A 28 27.62 -3.89 24.71
CA GLU A 28 27.32 -4.89 25.74
C GLU A 28 26.09 -5.73 25.38
N ASN A 29 25.04 -5.09 24.84
CA ASN A 29 23.84 -5.80 24.42
C ASN A 29 24.08 -6.70 23.20
N VAL A 30 24.92 -6.27 22.24
CA VAL A 30 25.36 -7.12 21.12
C VAL A 30 26.11 -8.34 21.64
N ALA A 31 27.04 -8.16 22.58
CA ALA A 31 27.78 -9.28 23.17
C ALA A 31 26.86 -10.29 23.91
N LYS A 32 25.83 -9.80 24.61
CA LYS A 32 24.82 -10.66 25.25
C LYS A 32 24.01 -11.47 24.23
N LEU A 33 23.63 -10.85 23.11
CA LEU A 33 22.90 -11.52 22.03
C LEU A 33 23.77 -12.56 21.33
N GLU A 34 25.05 -12.27 21.10
CA GLU A 34 26.01 -13.24 20.56
C GLU A 34 26.18 -14.45 21.50
N TYR A 35 26.27 -14.21 22.81
CA TYR A 35 26.32 -15.29 23.79
C TYR A 35 25.05 -16.15 23.79
N GLN A 36 23.85 -15.53 23.74
CA GLN A 36 22.59 -16.26 23.66
C GLN A 36 22.46 -17.08 22.37
N LYS A 37 23.00 -16.58 21.26
CA LYS A 37 23.06 -17.31 19.99
C LYS A 37 23.93 -18.57 20.11
N GLU A 38 25.13 -18.48 20.68
CA GLU A 38 26.00 -19.65 20.86
C GLU A 38 25.33 -20.70 21.77
N LEU A 39 24.67 -20.28 22.85
CA LEU A 39 23.87 -21.15 23.71
C LEU A 39 22.74 -21.88 22.95
N LEU A 40 22.10 -21.18 22.00
CA LEU A 40 21.05 -21.75 21.16
C LEU A 40 21.62 -22.75 20.15
N ILE A 41 22.79 -22.46 19.58
CA ILE A 41 23.50 -23.36 18.66
C ILE A 41 23.90 -24.64 19.39
N ASP A 42 24.51 -24.53 20.57
CA ASP A 42 24.88 -25.68 21.41
C ASP A 42 23.64 -26.52 21.75
N ARG A 43 22.51 -25.88 22.07
CA ARG A 43 21.25 -26.58 22.38
C ARG A 43 20.68 -27.31 21.17
N VAL A 44 20.80 -26.74 19.97
CA VAL A 44 20.39 -27.39 18.72
C VAL A 44 21.29 -28.58 18.41
N LEU A 45 22.61 -28.46 18.63
CA LEU A 45 23.56 -29.56 18.43
C LEU A 45 23.35 -30.70 19.45
N GLU A 46 23.03 -30.39 20.72
CA GLU A 46 22.63 -31.39 21.72
C GLU A 46 21.37 -32.16 21.30
N LEU A 47 20.38 -31.44 20.76
CA LEU A 47 19.16 -32.05 20.23
C LEU A 47 19.46 -32.92 19.00
N GLU A 48 20.35 -32.49 18.09
CA GLU A 48 20.78 -33.32 16.95
C GLU A 48 21.51 -34.60 17.40
N ALA A 49 22.38 -34.53 18.41
CA ALA A 49 23.11 -35.69 18.93
C ALA A 49 22.19 -36.73 19.60
N GLY A 50 21.07 -36.30 20.19
CA GLY A 50 20.04 -37.19 20.74
C GLY A 50 19.12 -37.83 19.68
N TYR A 51 19.18 -37.38 18.42
CA TYR A 51 18.28 -37.81 17.34
C TYR A 51 18.88 -38.87 16.39
N ASP A 52 20.17 -39.20 16.49
CA ASP A 52 20.82 -40.23 15.66
C ASP A 52 20.45 -41.69 16.06
N ASP A 53 19.73 -41.89 17.18
CA ASP A 53 19.23 -43.21 17.62
C ASP A 53 17.84 -43.57 17.06
N LEU A 54 17.22 -42.72 16.24
CA LEU A 54 15.91 -42.98 15.64
C LEU A 54 16.04 -43.24 14.12
N ASN A 55 15.68 -44.46 13.72
CA ASN A 55 15.77 -44.95 12.35
C ASN A 55 14.63 -44.36 11.50
N TRP A 56 14.93 -43.43 10.59
CA TRP A 56 13.94 -42.80 9.70
C TRP A 56 14.21 -43.12 8.22
N GLU A 57 13.19 -43.59 7.50
CA GLU A 57 13.20 -44.01 6.08
C GLU A 57 13.15 -42.86 5.04
N ASN A 58 13.45 -41.60 5.39
CA ASN A 58 13.34 -40.48 4.43
C ASN A 58 14.60 -39.59 4.37
N ASP A 59 15.44 -39.86 3.36
CA ASP A 59 16.71 -39.17 3.11
C ASP A 59 16.57 -37.67 2.74
N GLU A 60 15.43 -37.22 2.22
CA GLU A 60 15.24 -35.81 1.79
C GLU A 60 15.18 -34.81 2.96
N LEU A 61 14.62 -35.22 4.11
CA LEU A 61 14.56 -34.38 5.32
C LEU A 61 15.94 -34.22 5.96
N ARG A 62 16.76 -35.28 5.94
CA ARG A 62 18.14 -35.27 6.45
C ARG A 62 19.04 -34.32 5.64
N VAL A 63 18.80 -34.20 4.33
CA VAL A 63 19.52 -33.27 3.44
C VAL A 63 19.06 -31.82 3.65
N GLY A 64 17.76 -31.57 3.86
CA GLY A 64 17.23 -30.23 4.10
C GLY A 64 17.78 -29.56 5.36
N VAL A 65 17.82 -30.29 6.48
CA VAL A 65 18.31 -29.77 7.77
C VAL A 65 19.82 -29.53 7.75
N ARG A 66 20.61 -30.46 7.19
CA ARG A 66 22.07 -30.28 7.05
C ARG A 66 22.45 -29.12 6.12
N ARG A 67 21.60 -28.79 5.15
CA ARG A 67 21.81 -27.66 4.23
C ARG A 67 21.48 -26.31 4.89
N PHE A 68 20.52 -26.30 5.81
CA PHE A 68 20.14 -25.13 6.61
C PHE A 68 21.22 -24.79 7.66
N ALA A 69 21.79 -25.79 8.33
CA ALA A 69 22.83 -25.60 9.36
C ALA A 69 24.18 -25.12 8.80
N ARG A 70 24.51 -25.41 7.53
CA ARG A 70 25.81 -25.06 6.92
C ARG A 70 25.83 -23.73 6.15
N GLN A 71 24.68 -23.10 5.91
CA GLN A 71 24.66 -21.78 5.28
C GLN A 71 24.89 -20.69 6.33
N GLN A 72 26.11 -20.14 6.38
CA GLN A 72 26.37 -18.85 7.04
C GLN A 72 25.51 -17.77 6.36
N MET A 73 24.31 -17.51 6.89
CA MET A 73 23.45 -16.42 6.44
C MET A 73 23.70 -15.14 7.26
N PRO A 74 23.67 -13.94 6.65
CA PRO A 74 23.81 -12.68 7.37
C PRO A 74 22.62 -12.39 8.31
N MET A 75 22.92 -11.69 9.41
CA MET A 75 22.11 -11.40 10.61
C MET A 75 20.68 -10.84 10.48
N THR A 76 20.12 -10.59 9.29
CA THR A 76 18.85 -9.85 9.17
C THR A 76 17.60 -10.70 8.92
N SER A 77 17.75 -12.01 8.66
CA SER A 77 16.60 -12.88 8.33
C SER A 77 16.13 -13.80 9.47
N LEU A 78 16.76 -13.77 10.66
CA LEU A 78 16.54 -14.79 11.69
C LEU A 78 15.44 -14.48 12.73
N VAL A 79 14.91 -13.26 12.76
CA VAL A 79 14.01 -12.82 13.87
C VAL A 79 12.52 -13.14 13.62
N ILE A 80 12.10 -13.39 12.37
CA ILE A 80 10.66 -13.57 12.06
C ILE A 80 10.27 -15.04 11.87
N PHE A 81 11.18 -15.93 11.47
CA PHE A 81 10.85 -17.34 11.24
C PHE A 81 11.12 -18.28 12.43
N SER A 82 11.91 -17.87 13.42
CA SER A 82 12.27 -18.72 14.57
C SER A 82 11.17 -18.80 15.63
N HIS A 83 10.31 -17.79 15.77
CA HIS A 83 9.25 -17.80 16.78
C HIS A 83 7.97 -18.51 16.34
N LEU A 84 7.65 -18.57 15.03
CA LEU A 84 6.42 -19.22 14.57
C LEU A 84 6.61 -20.74 14.34
N GLY A 85 7.78 -21.16 13.85
CA GLY A 85 8.05 -22.58 13.58
C GLY A 85 8.23 -23.42 14.86
N VAL A 86 8.91 -22.86 15.87
CA VAL A 86 9.15 -23.55 17.16
C VAL A 86 7.86 -23.63 17.97
N LEU A 87 6.99 -22.62 17.90
CA LEU A 87 5.69 -22.64 18.58
C LEU A 87 4.77 -23.72 17.99
N VAL A 88 4.72 -23.85 16.66
CA VAL A 88 3.90 -24.88 15.99
C VAL A 88 4.43 -26.30 16.24
N MET A 89 5.75 -26.49 16.37
CA MET A 89 6.34 -27.78 16.73
C MET A 89 6.09 -28.17 18.20
N LEU A 90 6.21 -27.22 19.14
CA LEU A 90 6.00 -27.49 20.57
C LEU A 90 4.53 -27.82 20.89
N PHE A 91 3.59 -27.24 20.16
CA PHE A 91 2.15 -27.51 20.35
C PHE A 91 1.66 -28.82 19.74
N THR A 92 2.36 -29.37 18.74
CA THR A 92 1.94 -30.60 18.04
C THR A 92 2.50 -31.89 18.63
N THR A 93 3.51 -31.81 19.50
CA THR A 93 4.24 -32.99 20.01
C THR A 93 4.10 -33.24 21.52
N ASN A 94 3.51 -32.32 22.28
CA ASN A 94 3.46 -32.44 23.74
C ASN A 94 2.08 -32.85 24.28
N ARG A 95 1.89 -34.16 24.52
CA ARG A 95 0.66 -34.73 25.11
C ARG A 95 0.35 -34.26 26.53
N ALA A 96 1.29 -33.63 27.23
CA ALA A 96 1.10 -33.17 28.61
C ALA A 96 0.47 -31.75 28.73
N VAL A 97 0.34 -31.02 27.62
CA VAL A 97 -0.24 -29.65 27.61
C VAL A 97 -1.73 -29.65 27.21
N GLN A 98 -2.27 -30.78 26.77
CA GLN A 98 -3.68 -30.90 26.37
C GLN A 98 -4.66 -31.03 27.55
N ASP A 99 -4.17 -31.34 28.76
CA ASP A 99 -5.04 -31.72 29.90
C ASP A 99 -5.31 -30.59 30.92
N THR A 100 -4.87 -29.35 30.71
CA THR A 100 -4.97 -28.29 31.77
C THR A 100 -5.79 -27.03 31.47
N HIS A 101 -6.40 -26.82 30.29
CA HIS A 101 -7.30 -25.66 30.10
C HIS A 101 -8.43 -25.89 29.06
N PRO A 102 -9.71 -26.04 29.48
CA PRO A 102 -10.81 -26.41 28.58
C PRO A 102 -11.47 -25.24 27.82
N LEU A 103 -10.75 -24.17 27.47
CA LEU A 103 -11.33 -23.02 26.74
C LEU A 103 -10.69 -22.66 25.39
N LEU A 104 -9.81 -23.50 24.85
CA LEU A 104 -9.16 -23.30 23.53
C LEU A 104 -9.62 -24.27 22.43
N LEU A 105 -10.73 -24.98 22.65
CA LEU A 105 -11.26 -26.03 21.75
C LEU A 105 -12.30 -25.55 20.71
N LEU A 106 -12.41 -24.24 20.46
CA LEU A 106 -13.20 -23.70 19.35
C LEU A 106 -12.29 -22.96 18.37
N ASN A 107 -11.73 -23.70 17.39
CA ASN A 107 -11.40 -23.26 16.02
C ASN A 107 -10.40 -24.16 15.26
N LEU A 108 -10.24 -25.44 15.61
CA LEU A 108 -9.34 -26.36 14.88
C LEU A 108 -10.03 -27.29 13.86
N THR A 109 -11.30 -27.07 13.54
CA THR A 109 -12.01 -27.81 12.49
C THR A 109 -11.92 -27.20 11.08
N HIS A 110 -11.23 -26.06 10.91
CA HIS A 110 -11.12 -25.39 9.61
C HIS A 110 -9.81 -25.64 8.84
N ILE A 111 -8.78 -26.22 9.46
CA ILE A 111 -7.45 -26.33 8.84
C ILE A 111 -7.25 -27.68 8.10
N SER A 112 -8.04 -28.72 8.39
CA SER A 112 -7.96 -30.01 7.68
C SER A 112 -8.65 -30.04 6.30
N LYS A 113 -9.42 -29.00 5.93
CA LYS A 113 -10.04 -28.89 4.60
C LYS A 113 -9.16 -28.24 3.53
N ILE A 114 -8.03 -27.64 3.90
CA ILE A 114 -7.15 -26.92 2.96
C ILE A 114 -6.05 -27.85 2.39
N ALA A 115 -5.77 -28.99 3.02
CA ALA A 115 -4.67 -29.88 2.63
C ALA A 115 -5.04 -30.96 1.57
N HIS A 116 -6.32 -31.18 1.26
CA HIS A 116 -6.75 -32.25 0.34
C HIS A 116 -7.13 -31.82 -1.09
N HIS A 117 -6.85 -30.57 -1.48
CA HIS A 117 -7.13 -30.08 -2.84
C HIS A 117 -5.91 -29.67 -3.68
N ARG A 118 -4.72 -30.18 -3.34
CA ARG A 118 -3.48 -29.85 -4.09
C ARG A 118 -2.78 -31.02 -4.77
N SER A 119 -3.43 -32.16 -4.96
CA SER A 119 -2.85 -33.24 -5.76
C SER A 119 -3.89 -33.87 -6.68
N ALA A 120 -4.21 -33.17 -7.78
CA ALA A 120 -4.79 -33.74 -9.01
C ALA A 120 -4.99 -32.65 -10.10
N VAL A 121 -3.91 -32.02 -10.60
CA VAL A 121 -3.88 -31.52 -12.00
C VAL A 121 -2.43 -31.54 -12.48
N SER A 122 -1.94 -32.73 -12.80
CA SER A 122 -0.79 -32.88 -13.70
C SER A 122 -1.33 -32.96 -15.13
N GLY A 123 -0.96 -31.99 -15.96
CA GLY A 123 -1.21 -32.01 -17.40
C GLY A 123 -2.38 -31.14 -17.85
N ILE A 124 -2.15 -29.83 -17.91
CA ILE A 124 -2.53 -28.93 -19.01
C ILE A 124 -1.59 -27.73 -18.87
N SER A 125 -0.72 -27.53 -19.86
CA SER A 125 0.05 -26.29 -20.02
C SER A 125 -0.92 -25.21 -20.50
N THR A 126 -1.65 -24.59 -19.58
CA THR A 126 -2.28 -23.30 -19.82
C THR A 126 -1.25 -22.24 -19.49
N MET A 127 -0.70 -21.57 -20.50
CA MET A 127 -0.04 -20.28 -20.32
C MET A 127 -1.03 -19.39 -19.56
N ALA A 128 -0.82 -19.21 -18.25
CA ALA A 128 -1.57 -18.23 -17.49
C ALA A 128 -1.34 -16.87 -18.16
N VAL A 129 -2.40 -16.08 -18.35
CA VAL A 129 -2.25 -14.75 -18.90
C VAL A 129 -1.47 -13.93 -17.85
N ASN A 130 -0.15 -13.80 -18.03
CA ASN A 130 0.74 -13.06 -17.13
C ASN A 130 0.53 -11.54 -17.22
N SER A 131 -0.40 -11.09 -18.06
CA SER A 131 -0.77 -9.70 -18.21
C SER A 131 -2.28 -9.47 -18.20
N VAL A 132 -2.70 -8.30 -17.72
CA VAL A 132 -4.11 -7.90 -17.72
C VAL A 132 -4.25 -6.46 -18.17
N ARG A 133 -5.20 -6.21 -19.09
CA ARG A 133 -5.44 -4.87 -19.63
C ARG A 133 -6.28 -4.03 -18.68
N ILE A 134 -5.82 -2.81 -18.42
CA ILE A 134 -6.52 -1.81 -17.63
C ILE A 134 -6.66 -0.50 -18.43
N ALA A 135 -7.56 0.37 -17.95
CA ALA A 135 -7.74 1.72 -18.47
C ALA A 135 -7.59 2.76 -17.35
N ALA A 136 -7.04 3.92 -17.69
CA ALA A 136 -7.10 5.12 -16.88
C ALA A 136 -7.87 6.19 -17.65
N ALA A 137 -8.86 6.80 -16.99
CA ALA A 137 -9.73 7.80 -17.58
C ALA A 137 -9.25 9.22 -17.27
N GLN A 138 -9.42 10.10 -18.25
CA GLN A 138 -9.37 11.54 -18.09
C GLN A 138 -10.75 12.13 -18.35
N MET A 139 -11.18 13.07 -17.51
CA MET A 139 -12.43 13.81 -17.72
C MET A 139 -12.37 15.21 -17.12
N THR A 140 -13.39 16.02 -17.43
CA THR A 140 -13.59 17.34 -16.83
C THR A 140 -14.92 17.33 -16.09
N SER A 141 -14.89 16.97 -14.80
CA SER A 141 -16.11 16.95 -14.00
C SER A 141 -16.60 18.37 -13.73
N ILE A 142 -17.91 18.59 -13.73
CA ILE A 142 -18.54 19.87 -13.43
C ILE A 142 -19.51 19.74 -12.25
N ASN A 143 -20.26 20.79 -11.94
CA ASN A 143 -21.26 20.79 -10.88
C ASN A 143 -22.61 20.16 -11.30
N ASP A 144 -22.58 19.11 -12.12
CA ASP A 144 -23.75 18.38 -12.58
C ASP A 144 -23.52 16.86 -12.56
N LEU A 145 -24.16 16.18 -11.59
CA LEU A 145 -24.01 14.74 -11.37
C LEU A 145 -24.41 13.91 -12.61
N ALA A 146 -25.46 14.33 -13.33
CA ALA A 146 -25.98 13.58 -14.46
C ALA A 146 -25.02 13.59 -15.65
N THR A 147 -24.46 14.74 -15.99
CA THR A 147 -23.48 14.93 -17.05
C THR A 147 -22.18 14.18 -16.75
N ASN A 148 -21.69 14.28 -15.52
CA ASN A 148 -20.48 13.57 -15.09
C ASN A 148 -20.70 12.05 -15.15
N TYR A 149 -21.84 11.56 -14.64
CA TYR A 149 -22.19 10.14 -14.72
C TYR A 149 -22.29 9.65 -16.17
N ALA A 150 -22.95 10.40 -17.06
CA ALA A 150 -23.03 10.05 -18.48
C ALA A 150 -21.64 9.95 -19.13
N THR A 151 -20.72 10.82 -18.73
CA THR A 151 -19.31 10.75 -19.14
C THR A 151 -18.63 9.49 -18.62
N CYS A 152 -18.79 9.14 -17.34
CA CYS A 152 -18.26 7.90 -16.78
C CYS A 152 -18.80 6.67 -17.52
N VAL A 153 -20.11 6.60 -17.80
CA VAL A 153 -20.73 5.50 -18.56
C VAL A 153 -20.10 5.35 -19.94
N ARG A 154 -19.89 6.47 -20.65
CA ARG A 154 -19.23 6.45 -21.96
C ARG A 154 -17.79 5.92 -21.84
N LEU A 155 -17.02 6.40 -20.87
CA LEU A 155 -15.63 5.98 -20.66
C LEU A 155 -15.51 4.51 -20.23
N VAL A 156 -16.46 3.98 -19.45
CA VAL A 156 -16.56 2.52 -19.16
C VAL A 156 -16.75 1.73 -20.45
N LYS A 157 -17.64 2.18 -21.35
CA LYS A 157 -17.88 1.51 -22.63
C LYS A 157 -16.66 1.55 -23.54
N GLU A 158 -15.97 2.69 -23.60
CA GLU A 158 -14.71 2.81 -24.34
C GLU A 158 -13.65 1.86 -23.79
N ALA A 159 -13.50 1.78 -22.46
CA ALA A 159 -12.54 0.90 -21.81
C ALA A 159 -12.86 -0.58 -22.06
N ALA A 160 -14.13 -0.97 -21.95
CA ALA A 160 -14.60 -2.31 -22.28
C ALA A 160 -14.33 -2.67 -23.75
N SER A 161 -14.58 -1.73 -24.66
CA SER A 161 -14.32 -1.91 -26.10
C SER A 161 -12.83 -2.06 -26.41
N ALA A 162 -11.97 -1.43 -25.62
CA ALA A 162 -10.51 -1.58 -25.71
C ALA A 162 -9.97 -2.86 -25.02
N GLY A 163 -10.84 -3.67 -24.43
CA GLY A 163 -10.50 -4.93 -23.77
C GLY A 163 -10.01 -4.78 -22.32
N ALA A 164 -10.11 -3.59 -21.72
CA ALA A 164 -9.78 -3.40 -20.32
C ALA A 164 -10.76 -4.15 -19.40
N LYS A 165 -10.29 -4.54 -18.22
CA LYS A 165 -11.10 -5.18 -17.16
C LYS A 165 -11.23 -4.35 -15.89
N LEU A 166 -10.42 -3.29 -15.77
CA LEU A 166 -10.51 -2.24 -14.76
C LEU A 166 -10.45 -0.89 -15.48
N VAL A 167 -11.29 0.06 -15.07
CA VAL A 167 -11.13 1.48 -15.41
C VAL A 167 -10.97 2.33 -14.15
N CYS A 168 -9.93 3.14 -14.13
CA CYS A 168 -9.64 4.07 -13.04
C CYS A 168 -10.13 5.46 -13.40
N PHE A 169 -11.00 6.03 -12.58
CA PHE A 169 -11.52 7.38 -12.69
C PHE A 169 -10.76 8.34 -11.78
N PRO A 170 -10.67 9.63 -12.14
CA PRO A 170 -9.94 10.61 -11.36
C PRO A 170 -10.63 10.96 -10.03
N GLU A 171 -9.91 11.71 -9.21
CA GLU A 171 -10.48 12.37 -8.03
C GLU A 171 -11.65 13.28 -8.44
N ASN A 172 -12.70 13.37 -7.64
CA ASN A 172 -13.89 14.18 -7.91
C ASN A 172 -14.62 13.84 -9.22
N PHE A 173 -14.53 12.59 -9.71
CA PHE A 173 -15.18 12.13 -10.95
C PHE A 173 -16.70 12.36 -10.99
N SER A 174 -17.37 12.30 -9.83
CA SER A 174 -18.82 12.46 -9.70
C SER A 174 -19.24 13.92 -9.74
N PHE A 175 -18.46 14.83 -9.15
CA PHE A 175 -18.86 16.22 -8.95
C PHE A 175 -17.67 17.13 -8.67
N VAL A 176 -17.66 18.29 -9.33
CA VAL A 176 -16.76 19.40 -9.00
C VAL A 176 -17.60 20.66 -8.81
N GLY A 177 -17.65 21.16 -7.58
CA GLY A 177 -18.34 22.40 -7.24
C GLY A 177 -17.70 23.63 -7.89
N ALA A 178 -18.52 24.64 -8.18
CA ALA A 178 -18.05 25.94 -8.64
C ALA A 178 -17.50 26.81 -7.48
N LYS A 179 -17.87 26.45 -6.25
CA LYS A 179 -17.44 27.08 -4.99
C LYS A 179 -17.01 26.03 -3.98
N ASP A 180 -16.14 26.42 -3.06
CA ASP A 180 -15.71 25.57 -1.95
C ASP A 180 -16.91 25.13 -1.10
N GLY A 181 -16.86 23.90 -0.60
CA GLY A 181 -17.94 23.29 0.21
C GLY A 181 -19.20 22.89 -0.58
N GLU A 182 -19.34 23.24 -1.87
CA GLU A 182 -20.53 22.85 -2.64
C GLU A 182 -20.71 21.33 -2.76
N SER A 183 -19.60 20.59 -2.73
CA SER A 183 -19.58 19.13 -2.69
C SER A 183 -20.31 18.52 -1.48
N LEU A 184 -20.45 19.25 -0.36
CA LEU A 184 -21.22 18.79 0.81
C LEU A 184 -22.69 18.52 0.46
N LYS A 185 -23.26 19.27 -0.50
CA LYS A 185 -24.66 19.14 -0.90
C LYS A 185 -24.99 17.80 -1.56
N ILE A 186 -23.97 17.11 -2.08
CA ILE A 186 -24.11 15.83 -2.76
C ILE A 186 -23.46 14.69 -1.97
N ALA A 187 -22.96 14.97 -0.76
CA ALA A 187 -22.30 13.97 0.06
C ALA A 187 -23.29 12.92 0.58
N GLU A 188 -22.96 11.64 0.37
CA GLU A 188 -23.81 10.52 0.74
C GLU A 188 -22.98 9.34 1.28
N PRO A 189 -23.58 8.44 2.07
CA PRO A 189 -22.91 7.19 2.44
C PRO A 189 -22.68 6.30 1.21
N LEU A 190 -21.79 5.31 1.34
CA LEU A 190 -21.42 4.40 0.24
C LEU A 190 -22.56 3.47 -0.22
N ASP A 191 -23.64 3.33 0.55
CA ASP A 191 -24.87 2.64 0.16
C ASP A 191 -25.94 3.61 -0.40
N GLY A 192 -25.56 4.87 -0.63
CA GLY A 192 -26.39 5.93 -1.18
C GLY A 192 -26.72 5.77 -2.67
N PRO A 193 -27.69 6.55 -3.17
CA PRO A 193 -28.19 6.43 -4.54
C PRO A 193 -27.15 6.76 -5.63
N ILE A 194 -26.21 7.69 -5.39
CA ILE A 194 -25.14 7.98 -6.36
C ILE A 194 -24.19 6.78 -6.45
N MET A 195 -23.70 6.25 -5.32
CA MET A 195 -22.79 5.10 -5.32
C MET A 195 -23.45 3.85 -5.90
N ASN A 196 -24.72 3.59 -5.57
CA ASN A 196 -25.49 2.46 -6.11
C ASN A 196 -25.57 2.47 -7.65
N ARG A 197 -25.58 3.65 -8.28
CA ARG A 197 -25.53 3.74 -9.75
C ARG A 197 -24.19 3.28 -10.31
N TYR A 198 -23.08 3.55 -9.63
CA TYR A 198 -21.77 3.06 -10.05
C TYR A 198 -21.59 1.57 -9.77
N CYS A 199 -22.14 1.06 -8.67
CA CYS A 199 -22.22 -0.38 -8.41
C CYS A 199 -22.98 -1.11 -9.53
N ALA A 200 -24.14 -0.57 -9.94
CA ALA A 200 -24.90 -1.11 -11.06
C ALA A 200 -24.11 -1.01 -12.38
N LEU A 201 -23.46 0.13 -12.65
CA LEU A 201 -22.64 0.30 -13.85
C LEU A 201 -21.50 -0.72 -13.94
N ALA A 202 -20.81 -1.00 -12.84
CA ALA A 202 -19.74 -2.00 -12.75
C ALA A 202 -20.28 -3.40 -13.10
N LYS A 203 -21.40 -3.78 -12.48
CA LYS A 203 -22.08 -5.06 -12.69
C LYS A 203 -22.58 -5.25 -14.13
N ASP A 204 -23.27 -4.25 -14.66
CA ASP A 204 -23.87 -4.29 -16.00
C ASP A 204 -22.81 -4.31 -17.10
N SER A 205 -21.67 -3.65 -16.86
CA SER A 205 -20.55 -3.60 -17.80
C SER A 205 -19.53 -4.71 -17.61
N LYS A 206 -19.68 -5.54 -16.56
CA LYS A 206 -18.70 -6.57 -16.15
C LYS A 206 -17.27 -6.01 -16.08
N MET A 207 -17.16 -4.89 -15.36
CA MET A 207 -15.96 -4.07 -15.28
C MET A 207 -15.68 -3.68 -13.83
N TRP A 208 -14.42 -3.80 -13.40
CA TRP A 208 -13.99 -3.20 -12.14
C TRP A 208 -13.87 -1.69 -12.28
N LEU A 209 -14.31 -0.95 -11.26
CA LEU A 209 -14.24 0.51 -11.24
C LEU A 209 -13.37 0.97 -10.06
N SER A 210 -12.34 1.75 -10.35
CA SER A 210 -11.63 2.55 -9.35
C SER A 210 -12.21 3.97 -9.42
N LEU A 211 -12.96 4.35 -8.38
CA LEU A 211 -13.66 5.62 -8.28
C LEU A 211 -12.84 6.56 -7.40
N GLY A 212 -12.03 7.39 -8.04
CA GLY A 212 -10.83 7.96 -7.41
C GLY A 212 -10.99 9.09 -6.38
N GLY A 213 -12.22 9.41 -5.96
CA GLY A 213 -12.48 10.48 -5.01
C GLY A 213 -13.96 10.84 -4.98
N PHE A 214 -14.75 9.94 -4.41
CA PHE A 214 -16.17 10.10 -4.14
C PHE A 214 -16.40 10.98 -2.92
N GLN A 215 -17.46 11.79 -2.95
CA GLN A 215 -17.87 12.62 -1.81
C GLN A 215 -18.67 11.78 -0.81
N GLU A 216 -17.97 10.95 -0.03
CA GLU A 216 -18.60 10.17 1.03
C GLU A 216 -19.02 11.08 2.19
N ARG A 217 -20.18 10.85 2.79
CA ARG A 217 -20.60 11.59 3.99
C ARG A 217 -19.59 11.39 5.13
N GLY A 218 -19.17 12.49 5.75
CA GLY A 218 -18.24 12.48 6.87
C GLY A 218 -18.92 12.22 8.21
N SER A 219 -18.21 12.52 9.29
CA SER A 219 -18.68 12.34 10.66
C SER A 219 -19.78 13.33 11.09
N ASP A 220 -19.94 14.44 10.37
CA ASP A 220 -20.99 15.44 10.57
C ASP A 220 -21.47 16.04 9.23
N ASP A 221 -22.48 16.91 9.27
CA ASP A 221 -23.05 17.55 8.07
C ASP A 221 -22.14 18.65 7.47
N ALA A 222 -21.10 19.07 8.18
CA ALA A 222 -20.15 20.08 7.73
C ALA A 222 -18.95 19.48 7.00
N HIS A 223 -18.73 18.17 7.10
CA HIS A 223 -17.58 17.48 6.52
C HIS A 223 -17.98 16.28 5.65
N LEU A 224 -17.24 16.09 4.56
CA LEU A 224 -17.24 14.87 3.75
C LEU A 224 -15.90 14.15 3.85
N CYS A 225 -15.82 12.91 3.40
CA CYS A 225 -14.55 12.25 3.08
C CYS A 225 -14.34 12.23 1.56
N ASN A 226 -13.10 12.48 1.13
CA ASN A 226 -12.69 12.25 -0.25
C ASN A 226 -12.25 10.78 -0.39
N SER A 227 -13.18 9.94 -0.83
CA SER A 227 -13.05 8.48 -0.75
C SER A 227 -12.75 7.84 -2.10
N HIS A 228 -11.61 7.19 -2.21
CA HIS A 228 -11.28 6.33 -3.34
C HIS A 228 -11.92 4.95 -3.14
N VAL A 229 -12.97 4.66 -3.90
CA VAL A 229 -13.77 3.44 -3.79
C VAL A 229 -13.42 2.47 -4.89
N LEU A 230 -13.22 1.18 -4.56
CA LEU A 230 -13.01 0.12 -5.52
C LEU A 230 -14.25 -0.79 -5.59
N ILE A 231 -14.80 -0.96 -6.79
CA ILE A 231 -15.97 -1.80 -7.06
C ILE A 231 -15.56 -2.94 -8.00
N ASP A 232 -15.97 -4.17 -7.68
CA ASP A 232 -15.77 -5.33 -8.56
C ASP A 232 -16.79 -5.42 -9.70
N ASP A 233 -16.57 -6.34 -10.63
CA ASP A 233 -17.41 -6.60 -11.80
C ASP A 233 -18.76 -7.29 -11.47
N ASP A 234 -19.02 -7.59 -10.21
CA ASP A 234 -20.33 -7.99 -9.70
C ASP A 234 -21.08 -6.83 -9.04
N GLY A 235 -20.46 -5.65 -8.96
CA GLY A 235 -21.02 -4.44 -8.38
C GLY A 235 -20.84 -4.34 -6.87
N ASN A 236 -19.96 -5.14 -6.26
CA ASN A 236 -19.69 -5.06 -4.83
C ASN A 236 -18.53 -4.10 -4.56
N ILE A 237 -18.70 -3.26 -3.53
CA ILE A 237 -17.61 -2.44 -3.01
C ILE A 237 -16.60 -3.38 -2.32
N ARG A 238 -15.36 -3.40 -2.83
CA ARG A 238 -14.27 -4.20 -2.27
C ARG A 238 -13.57 -3.51 -1.12
N THR A 239 -13.40 -2.20 -1.24
CA THR A 239 -12.75 -1.36 -0.24
C THR A 239 -13.01 0.13 -0.55
N ALA A 240 -12.76 0.98 0.43
CA ALA A 240 -12.72 2.42 0.29
C ALA A 240 -11.51 2.97 1.06
N TYR A 241 -10.75 3.85 0.42
CA TYR A 241 -9.66 4.61 1.03
C TYR A 241 -10.10 6.06 1.20
N LYS A 242 -9.98 6.61 2.41
CA LYS A 242 -10.24 8.03 2.68
C LYS A 242 -8.92 8.80 2.56
N LYS A 243 -8.88 9.84 1.72
CA LYS A 243 -7.70 10.68 1.50
C LYS A 243 -7.09 11.14 2.82
N MET A 244 -5.82 10.82 3.03
CA MET A 244 -5.13 11.11 4.30
C MET A 244 -4.55 12.52 4.32
N HIS A 245 -3.99 12.97 3.20
CA HIS A 245 -3.37 14.29 3.12
C HIS A 245 -4.30 15.27 2.39
N LEU A 246 -4.93 16.17 3.14
CA LEU A 246 -5.80 17.20 2.59
C LEU A 246 -4.98 18.36 2.00
N PHE A 247 -5.46 18.93 0.90
CA PHE A 247 -4.81 20.04 0.20
C PHE A 247 -5.09 21.37 0.89
N ASP A 248 -4.36 21.62 1.97
CA ASP A 248 -4.32 22.89 2.68
C ASP A 248 -3.05 23.65 2.29
N VAL A 249 -3.17 24.52 1.29
CA VAL A 249 -2.05 25.32 0.78
C VAL A 249 -2.40 26.80 0.85
N ASP A 250 -1.58 27.53 1.59
CA ASP A 250 -1.54 28.99 1.62
C ASP A 250 -0.30 29.44 0.83
N VAL A 251 -0.50 29.93 -0.39
CA VAL A 251 0.59 30.53 -1.18
C VAL A 251 0.62 32.03 -0.87
N PRO A 252 1.68 32.58 -0.27
CA PRO A 252 1.77 34.01 0.01
C PRO A 252 1.56 34.86 -1.26
N GLY A 253 0.52 35.69 -1.26
CA GLY A 253 0.13 36.51 -2.42
C GLY A 253 -0.56 35.74 -3.56
N GLY A 254 -0.93 34.47 -3.35
CA GLY A 254 -1.58 33.59 -4.31
C GLY A 254 -2.94 33.08 -3.84
N ALA A 255 -3.34 31.92 -4.36
CA ALA A 255 -4.58 31.27 -3.97
C ALA A 255 -4.42 30.51 -2.63
N VAL A 256 -5.42 30.63 -1.77
CA VAL A 256 -5.55 29.82 -0.55
C VAL A 256 -6.52 28.69 -0.85
N PHE A 257 -6.06 27.45 -0.69
CA PHE A 257 -6.90 26.25 -0.74
C PHE A 257 -6.93 25.64 0.65
N LYS A 258 -8.13 25.37 1.17
CA LYS A 258 -8.32 24.76 2.48
C LYS A 258 -9.34 23.63 2.39
N GLU A 259 -8.92 22.50 1.81
CA GLU A 259 -9.76 21.30 1.67
C GLU A 259 -10.29 20.83 3.04
N SER A 260 -9.50 21.01 4.11
CA SER A 260 -9.90 20.68 5.49
C SER A 260 -11.10 21.46 6.03
N SER A 261 -11.50 22.56 5.39
CA SER A 261 -12.66 23.34 5.84
C SER A 261 -14.01 22.66 5.61
N PHE A 262 -14.04 21.62 4.76
CA PHE A 262 -15.25 20.84 4.46
C PHE A 262 -14.95 19.36 4.24
N THR A 263 -13.72 18.90 4.45
CA THR A 263 -13.30 17.50 4.25
C THR A 263 -12.56 16.99 5.47
N GLU A 264 -12.87 15.78 5.94
CA GLU A 264 -12.12 15.09 6.99
C GLU A 264 -11.06 14.14 6.41
N ALA A 265 -9.91 14.08 7.07
CA ALA A 265 -8.78 13.24 6.66
C ALA A 265 -8.97 11.78 7.09
N GLY A 266 -8.66 10.86 6.18
CA GLY A 266 -8.51 9.44 6.50
C GLY A 266 -7.28 9.15 7.36
N LYS A 267 -7.24 7.94 7.93
CA LYS A 267 -6.17 7.51 8.85
C LYS A 267 -5.52 6.18 8.45
N GLU A 268 -6.08 5.50 7.46
CA GLU A 268 -5.74 4.11 7.14
C GLU A 268 -5.06 4.01 5.76
N ILE A 269 -4.02 3.20 5.69
CA ILE A 269 -3.39 2.80 4.43
C ILE A 269 -4.11 1.57 3.90
N VAL A 270 -4.56 1.64 2.65
CA VAL A 270 -5.42 0.60 2.07
C VAL A 270 -4.75 -0.04 0.86
N ALA A 271 -4.61 -1.37 0.93
CA ALA A 271 -4.29 -2.20 -0.23
C ALA A 271 -5.17 -3.45 -0.26
N VAL A 272 -5.60 -3.87 -1.44
CA VAL A 272 -6.55 -4.98 -1.63
C VAL A 272 -6.12 -5.89 -2.78
N ASP A 273 -6.33 -7.19 -2.61
CA ASP A 273 -6.08 -8.17 -3.68
C ASP A 273 -7.15 -8.06 -4.77
N SER A 274 -6.74 -8.22 -6.03
CA SER A 274 -7.61 -8.14 -7.20
C SER A 274 -7.05 -8.97 -8.36
N PRO A 275 -7.83 -9.18 -9.43
CA PRO A 275 -7.31 -9.76 -10.68
C PRO A 275 -6.18 -8.96 -11.35
N PHE A 276 -5.95 -7.72 -10.90
CA PHE A 276 -4.95 -6.76 -11.40
C PHE A 276 -3.69 -6.72 -10.51
N GLY A 277 -3.56 -7.69 -9.61
CA GLY A 277 -2.56 -7.71 -8.54
C GLY A 277 -3.05 -6.99 -7.29
N ARG A 278 -2.14 -6.82 -6.34
CA ARG A 278 -2.45 -6.10 -5.10
C ARG A 278 -2.44 -4.59 -5.35
N LEU A 279 -3.62 -3.98 -5.29
CA LEU A 279 -3.87 -2.57 -5.58
C LEU A 279 -3.66 -1.74 -4.32
N GLY A 280 -2.75 -0.76 -4.35
CA GLY A 280 -2.60 0.26 -3.33
C GLY A 280 -3.36 1.52 -3.73
N LEU A 281 -4.17 2.06 -2.81
CA LEU A 281 -5.05 3.21 -3.08
C LEU A 281 -4.49 4.46 -2.42
N THR A 282 -4.43 5.55 -3.20
CA THR A 282 -4.19 6.92 -2.70
C THR A 282 -5.12 7.91 -3.40
N VAL A 283 -5.04 9.20 -3.05
CA VAL A 283 -5.72 10.29 -3.77
C VAL A 283 -4.81 11.53 -3.84
N CYS A 284 -4.53 11.98 -5.06
CA CYS A 284 -4.02 13.30 -5.38
C CYS A 284 -2.84 13.79 -4.51
N TYR A 285 -3.12 14.58 -3.47
CA TYR A 285 -2.09 15.23 -2.64
C TYR A 285 -1.22 14.23 -1.87
N ASP A 286 -1.74 13.01 -1.62
CA ASP A 286 -0.94 11.89 -1.11
C ASP A 286 0.32 11.65 -1.95
N LEU A 287 0.29 11.93 -3.26
CA LEU A 287 1.43 11.81 -4.18
C LEU A 287 2.69 12.50 -3.68
N ARG A 288 2.56 13.57 -2.89
CA ARG A 288 3.69 14.33 -2.35
C ARG A 288 4.41 13.62 -1.20
N PHE A 289 3.78 12.63 -0.58
CA PHE A 289 4.25 11.97 0.64
C PHE A 289 4.77 10.56 0.31
N PRO A 290 6.08 10.39 0.05
CA PRO A 290 6.66 9.08 -0.31
C PRO A 290 6.37 7.99 0.72
N GLU A 291 6.21 8.35 1.99
CA GLU A 291 5.99 7.43 3.11
C GLU A 291 4.76 6.55 2.89
N VAL A 292 3.66 7.11 2.34
CA VAL A 292 2.44 6.34 2.02
C VAL A 292 2.74 5.24 1.01
N TYR A 293 3.49 5.58 -0.04
CA TYR A 293 3.84 4.65 -1.10
C TYR A 293 4.86 3.59 -0.66
N GLN A 294 5.78 3.98 0.21
CA GLN A 294 6.70 3.06 0.88
C GLN A 294 5.92 2.05 1.74
N GLN A 295 4.93 2.51 2.51
CA GLN A 295 4.05 1.62 3.28
C GLN A 295 3.27 0.68 2.36
N LEU A 296 2.61 1.21 1.32
CA LEU A 296 1.86 0.42 0.34
C LEU A 296 2.70 -0.71 -0.27
N ARG A 297 3.92 -0.41 -0.71
CA ARG A 297 4.81 -1.42 -1.31
C ARG A 297 5.39 -2.40 -0.30
N PHE A 298 6.03 -1.91 0.74
CA PHE A 298 6.90 -2.74 1.58
C PHE A 298 6.16 -3.42 2.75
N HIS A 299 5.07 -2.82 3.23
CA HIS A 299 4.28 -3.38 4.33
C HIS A 299 2.96 -3.99 3.84
N HIS A 300 2.37 -3.45 2.78
CA HIS A 300 1.11 -3.94 2.22
C HIS A 300 1.25 -4.66 0.89
N GLY A 301 2.48 -4.88 0.39
CA GLY A 301 2.75 -5.75 -0.76
C GLY A 301 2.18 -5.25 -2.10
N ALA A 302 1.91 -3.96 -2.25
CA ALA A 302 1.32 -3.41 -3.47
C ALA A 302 2.16 -3.76 -4.72
N GLN A 303 1.46 -4.01 -5.82
CA GLN A 303 2.00 -4.25 -7.16
C GLN A 303 1.61 -3.14 -8.13
N VAL A 304 0.43 -2.56 -7.92
CA VAL A 304 -0.12 -1.45 -8.69
C VAL A 304 -0.58 -0.37 -7.73
N LEU A 305 -0.20 0.88 -7.99
CA LEU A 305 -0.58 2.05 -7.21
C LEU A 305 -1.59 2.85 -8.02
N LEU A 306 -2.79 3.04 -7.48
CA LEU A 306 -3.84 3.83 -8.09
C LEU A 306 -3.79 5.26 -7.53
N VAL A 307 -3.48 6.23 -8.38
CA VAL A 307 -3.23 7.63 -8.01
C VAL A 307 -4.19 8.57 -8.76
N PRO A 308 -5.49 8.50 -8.48
CA PRO A 308 -6.48 9.41 -9.04
C PRO A 308 -6.25 10.83 -8.53
N ALA A 309 -6.43 11.84 -9.39
CA ALA A 309 -6.13 13.21 -8.99
C ALA A 309 -6.86 14.31 -9.76
N ALA A 310 -6.98 15.46 -9.13
CA ALA A 310 -7.37 16.73 -9.75
C ALA A 310 -6.30 17.81 -9.56
N PHE A 311 -5.07 17.55 -10.05
CA PHE A 311 -3.93 18.47 -9.90
C PHE A 311 -4.22 19.85 -10.50
N THR A 312 -3.79 20.90 -9.82
CA THR A 312 -3.87 22.27 -10.35
C THR A 312 -2.89 22.45 -11.51
N LYS A 313 -3.23 23.29 -12.49
CA LYS A 313 -2.40 23.52 -13.69
C LYS A 313 -0.93 23.81 -13.38
N VAL A 314 -0.67 24.80 -12.52
CA VAL A 314 0.70 25.25 -12.18
C VAL A 314 1.51 24.13 -11.51
N THR A 315 0.91 23.44 -10.54
CA THR A 315 1.64 22.38 -9.83
C THR A 315 1.76 21.10 -10.65
N GLY A 316 0.80 20.83 -11.54
CA GLY A 316 0.83 19.70 -12.46
C GLY A 316 1.96 19.83 -13.47
N GLU A 317 2.12 21.01 -14.08
CA GLU A 317 3.19 21.30 -15.04
C GLU A 317 4.58 21.06 -14.43
N ALA A 318 4.77 21.43 -13.17
CA ALA A 318 6.06 21.28 -12.50
C ALA A 318 6.30 19.89 -11.91
N HIS A 319 5.26 19.18 -11.43
CA HIS A 319 5.46 18.05 -10.52
C HIS A 319 4.79 16.74 -10.93
N TRP A 320 3.74 16.77 -11.75
CA TRP A 320 2.85 15.60 -11.93
C TRP A 320 3.60 14.36 -12.39
N GLU A 321 4.20 14.40 -13.59
CA GLU A 321 4.93 13.25 -14.14
C GLU A 321 6.13 12.86 -13.27
N ILE A 322 6.88 13.85 -12.76
CA ILE A 322 8.09 13.62 -11.96
C ILE A 322 7.75 12.81 -10.71
N LEU A 323 6.74 13.23 -9.96
CA LEU A 323 6.34 12.54 -8.74
C LEU A 323 5.78 11.14 -9.05
N LEU A 324 4.93 10.99 -10.07
CA LEU A 324 4.38 9.69 -10.43
C LEU A 324 5.47 8.68 -10.82
N ARG A 325 6.43 9.11 -11.65
CA ARG A 325 7.57 8.28 -12.05
C ARG A 325 8.45 7.96 -10.86
N ALA A 326 8.68 8.92 -9.96
CA ALA A 326 9.40 8.65 -8.72
C ALA A 326 8.73 7.55 -7.89
N ARG A 327 7.39 7.62 -7.71
CA ARG A 327 6.63 6.55 -7.03
C ARG A 327 6.79 5.20 -7.72
N ALA A 328 6.65 5.15 -9.05
CA ALA A 328 6.82 3.90 -9.78
C ALA A 328 8.21 3.27 -9.57
N ILE A 329 9.27 4.09 -9.64
CA ILE A 329 10.67 3.64 -9.52
C ILE A 329 11.00 3.20 -8.10
N GLU A 330 10.73 4.05 -7.10
CA GLU A 330 11.14 3.78 -5.71
C GLU A 330 10.33 2.66 -5.05
N THR A 331 9.13 2.40 -5.59
CA THR A 331 8.28 1.31 -5.14
C THR A 331 8.24 0.13 -6.08
N GLN A 332 8.90 0.17 -7.24
CA GLN A 332 8.84 -0.87 -8.30
C GLN A 332 7.44 -1.48 -8.44
N CYS A 333 6.48 -0.57 -8.61
CA CYS A 333 5.06 -0.85 -8.83
C CYS A 333 4.64 -0.16 -10.12
N TYR A 334 3.61 -0.68 -10.77
CA TYR A 334 2.90 0.12 -11.75
C TYR A 334 2.23 1.31 -11.06
N VAL A 335 2.13 2.44 -11.75
CA VAL A 335 1.36 3.60 -11.30
C VAL A 335 0.31 3.92 -12.34
N VAL A 336 -0.96 3.98 -11.90
CA VAL A 336 -2.13 4.28 -12.73
C VAL A 336 -2.74 5.58 -12.25
N ALA A 337 -2.55 6.65 -13.01
CA ALA A 337 -2.83 8.01 -12.58
C ALA A 337 -3.93 8.64 -13.45
N ALA A 338 -5.18 8.37 -13.09
CA ALA A 338 -6.36 8.98 -13.70
C ALA A 338 -6.48 10.45 -13.26
N ALA A 339 -6.61 11.38 -14.21
CA ALA A 339 -6.58 12.81 -13.92
C ALA A 339 -7.88 13.52 -14.32
N GLN A 340 -8.29 14.53 -13.53
CA GLN A 340 -9.14 15.58 -14.05
C GLN A 340 -8.31 16.47 -15.00
N GLY A 341 -8.91 16.95 -16.07
CA GLY A 341 -8.28 17.90 -16.99
C GLY A 341 -9.21 19.04 -17.38
N GLY A 342 -8.64 20.15 -17.88
CA GLY A 342 -9.42 21.25 -18.43
C GLY A 342 -10.09 22.13 -17.38
N LYS A 343 -11.03 22.97 -17.83
CA LYS A 343 -11.73 23.96 -16.98
C LYS A 343 -13.03 23.38 -16.43
N HIS A 344 -13.12 23.30 -15.11
CA HIS A 344 -14.32 22.87 -14.39
C HIS A 344 -15.30 24.02 -14.16
N SER A 345 -14.76 25.23 -13.96
CA SER A 345 -15.49 26.48 -13.79
C SER A 345 -14.57 27.65 -14.18
N GLU A 346 -15.08 28.88 -14.12
CA GLU A 346 -14.28 30.10 -14.35
C GLU A 346 -13.03 30.20 -13.45
N LYS A 347 -13.06 29.59 -12.26
CA LYS A 347 -12.00 29.71 -11.25
C LYS A 347 -11.23 28.42 -10.99
N ARG A 348 -11.61 27.30 -11.61
CA ARG A 348 -11.01 25.98 -11.36
C ARG A 348 -10.63 25.28 -12.66
N GLU A 349 -9.34 25.02 -12.82
CA GLU A 349 -8.76 24.31 -13.96
C GLU A 349 -7.80 23.22 -13.43
N SER A 350 -7.93 22.01 -13.95
CA SER A 350 -7.02 20.90 -13.65
C SER A 350 -6.04 20.64 -14.79
N PHE A 351 -4.86 20.16 -14.40
CA PHE A 351 -3.74 19.96 -15.31
C PHE A 351 -4.02 18.91 -16.39
N GLY A 352 -4.75 17.84 -16.06
CA GLY A 352 -4.93 16.68 -16.93
C GLY A 352 -3.71 15.78 -16.93
N ASP A 353 -3.36 15.27 -18.11
CA ASP A 353 -2.20 14.40 -18.34
C ASP A 353 -2.33 13.04 -17.63
N THR A 354 -3.39 12.29 -17.94
CA THR A 354 -3.56 10.91 -17.43
C THR A 354 -2.43 10.00 -17.91
N LEU A 355 -1.83 9.25 -16.97
CA LEU A 355 -0.63 8.44 -17.20
C LEU A 355 -0.78 7.01 -16.64
N ILE A 356 -0.15 6.05 -17.33
CA ILE A 356 0.16 4.72 -16.81
C ILE A 356 1.67 4.50 -16.93
N ILE A 357 2.31 4.13 -15.83
CA ILE A 357 3.77 4.03 -15.70
C ILE A 357 4.14 2.64 -15.21
N ASP A 358 5.17 2.03 -15.82
CA ASP A 358 5.66 0.71 -15.44
C ASP A 358 6.58 0.73 -14.19
N PRO A 359 6.91 -0.42 -13.59
CA PRO A 359 7.80 -0.51 -12.42
C PRO A 359 9.22 0.02 -12.62
N TRP A 360 9.64 0.29 -13.86
CA TRP A 360 10.94 0.90 -14.19
C TRP A 360 10.83 2.42 -14.37
N GLY A 361 9.64 2.99 -14.24
CA GLY A 361 9.39 4.42 -14.42
C GLY A 361 9.20 4.83 -15.87
N LYS A 362 8.94 3.91 -16.80
CA LYS A 362 8.60 4.24 -18.19
C LYS A 362 7.11 4.54 -18.29
N VAL A 363 6.76 5.67 -18.92
CA VAL A 363 5.37 5.96 -19.30
C VAL A 363 4.96 5.01 -20.42
N ILE A 364 3.99 4.15 -20.15
CA ILE A 364 3.46 3.14 -21.10
C ILE A 364 2.05 3.48 -21.59
N GLY A 365 1.37 4.41 -20.93
CA GLY A 365 0.14 5.02 -21.39
C GLY A 365 0.14 6.52 -21.07
N ARG A 366 -0.19 7.35 -22.05
CA ARG A 366 -0.46 8.79 -21.89
C ARG A 366 -1.61 9.18 -22.80
N LEU A 367 -2.55 9.99 -22.30
CA LEU A 367 -3.56 10.58 -23.18
C LEU A 367 -2.90 11.68 -24.05
N PRO A 368 -3.00 11.65 -25.39
CA PRO A 368 -2.25 12.57 -26.25
C PRO A 368 -2.61 14.05 -26.05
N ASP A 369 -3.90 14.35 -25.88
CA ASP A 369 -4.36 15.70 -25.54
C ASP A 369 -4.61 15.80 -24.03
N ARG A 370 -3.80 16.63 -23.40
CA ARG A 370 -3.77 16.89 -21.97
C ARG A 370 -5.13 17.34 -21.40
N VAL A 371 -5.98 18.02 -22.16
CA VAL A 371 -7.28 18.51 -21.63
C VAL A 371 -8.49 17.75 -22.17
N SER A 372 -8.27 16.80 -23.08
CA SER A 372 -9.36 16.01 -23.66
C SER A 372 -9.99 15.05 -22.65
N THR A 373 -11.26 14.70 -22.87
CA THR A 373 -11.90 13.59 -22.14
C THR A 373 -11.72 12.30 -22.92
N GLY A 374 -11.18 11.26 -22.29
CA GLY A 374 -10.91 9.99 -22.94
C GLY A 374 -10.26 8.99 -22.00
N ILE A 375 -9.79 7.88 -22.55
CA ILE A 375 -9.07 6.86 -21.81
C ILE A 375 -7.70 6.60 -22.41
N VAL A 376 -6.79 6.10 -21.59
CA VAL A 376 -5.60 5.39 -22.05
C VAL A 376 -5.60 3.98 -21.49
N VAL A 377 -5.12 3.02 -22.28
CA VAL A 377 -5.03 1.61 -21.90
C VAL A 377 -3.60 1.12 -21.87
N ALA A 378 -3.31 0.19 -20.97
CA ALA A 378 -2.05 -0.51 -20.90
C ALA A 378 -2.23 -1.90 -20.27
N ASP A 379 -1.27 -2.78 -20.52
CA ASP A 379 -1.24 -4.12 -19.94
C ASP A 379 -0.35 -4.11 -18.69
N ILE A 380 -0.89 -4.59 -17.56
CA ILE A 380 -0.13 -4.85 -16.33
C ILE A 380 0.50 -6.22 -16.47
N ASP A 381 1.81 -6.27 -16.75
CA ASP A 381 2.59 -7.50 -16.82
C ASP A 381 3.24 -7.80 -15.46
N PHE A 382 2.81 -8.88 -14.81
CA PHE A 382 3.32 -9.30 -13.50
C PHE A 382 4.75 -9.82 -13.58
N SER A 383 5.15 -10.41 -14.70
CA SER A 383 6.53 -10.88 -14.90
C SER A 383 7.54 -9.72 -14.95
N LEU A 384 7.11 -8.53 -15.40
CA LEU A 384 7.94 -7.33 -15.37
C LEU A 384 8.21 -6.87 -13.93
N ILE A 385 7.21 -6.94 -13.05
CA ILE A 385 7.40 -6.61 -11.62
C ILE A 385 8.47 -7.52 -11.01
N GLU A 386 8.36 -8.83 -11.22
CA GLU A 386 9.32 -9.81 -10.72
C GLU A 386 10.73 -9.58 -11.28
N SER A 387 10.82 -9.34 -12.60
CA SER A 387 12.08 -9.07 -13.30
C SER A 387 12.78 -7.82 -12.76
N VAL A 388 12.04 -6.72 -12.57
CA VAL A 388 12.58 -5.46 -12.02
C VAL A 388 13.05 -5.66 -10.57
N ARG A 389 12.24 -6.31 -9.72
CA ARG A 389 12.58 -6.58 -8.32
C ARG A 389 13.79 -7.52 -8.19
N THR A 390 13.96 -8.47 -9.11
CA THR A 390 15.11 -9.37 -9.14
C THR A 390 16.38 -8.66 -9.59
N LYS A 391 16.31 -7.84 -10.65
CA LYS A 391 17.47 -7.10 -11.18
C LYS A 391 17.90 -5.95 -10.27
N MET A 392 16.97 -5.38 -9.50
CA MET A 392 17.21 -4.28 -8.59
C MET A 392 16.55 -4.57 -7.22
N PRO A 393 17.15 -5.40 -6.35
CA PRO A 393 16.51 -5.90 -5.13
C PRO A 393 16.52 -4.88 -3.98
N ILE A 394 15.90 -3.70 -4.19
CA ILE A 394 15.90 -2.59 -3.22
C ILE A 394 15.33 -2.99 -1.85
N SER A 395 14.42 -3.97 -1.77
CA SER A 395 13.86 -4.45 -0.50
C SER A 395 14.86 -5.22 0.36
N GLN A 396 15.88 -5.83 -0.25
CA GLN A 396 16.90 -6.61 0.47
C GLN A 396 18.01 -5.72 1.05
N VAL A 397 18.27 -4.59 0.39
CA VAL A 397 19.32 -3.63 0.77
C VAL A 397 18.79 -2.42 1.53
N LYS A 398 17.47 -2.31 1.70
CA LYS A 398 16.85 -1.25 2.51
C LYS A 398 17.29 -1.42 3.96
N SER A 399 18.28 -0.63 4.37
CA SER A 399 18.72 -0.60 5.76
C SER A 399 17.62 0.05 6.61
N LEU A 400 17.18 -0.65 7.64
CA LEU A 400 16.19 -0.22 8.64
C LEU A 400 16.71 0.93 9.54
N LEU A 401 17.60 1.78 9.04
CA LEU A 401 18.17 2.93 9.75
C LEU A 401 17.14 4.06 10.00
N LEU A 402 15.89 3.90 9.57
CA LEU A 402 14.76 4.77 9.89
C LEU A 402 14.23 4.64 11.32
N LEU A 403 14.71 3.68 12.12
CA LEU A 403 14.47 3.65 13.57
C LEU A 403 15.11 4.83 14.33
N ILE A 404 15.97 5.65 13.68
CA ILE A 404 16.60 6.82 14.30
C ILE A 404 15.69 8.06 14.30
N TYR A 405 14.54 8.04 13.60
CA TYR A 405 13.65 9.22 13.47
C TYR A 405 12.16 8.95 13.73
N ALA A 406 11.82 7.96 14.55
CA ALA A 406 10.50 7.94 15.17
C ALA A 406 10.54 8.83 16.42
N PRO A 407 9.89 10.01 16.46
CA PRO A 407 9.67 10.68 17.73
C PRO A 407 8.81 9.74 18.59
N PHE A 408 9.33 9.43 19.77
CA PHE A 408 8.64 8.76 20.86
C PHE A 408 7.17 9.23 20.95
N SER A 409 6.23 8.36 20.58
CA SER A 409 4.94 8.25 21.28
C SER A 409 5.00 7.02 22.16
N VAL A 410 5.94 7.03 23.12
CA VAL A 410 5.87 6.13 24.28
C VAL A 410 5.15 6.93 25.36
N THR A 411 3.84 6.99 25.23
CA THR A 411 2.93 7.31 26.33
C THR A 411 1.82 6.28 26.28
N LEU A 412 2.15 5.03 26.63
CA LEU A 412 1.26 4.04 27.23
C LEU A 412 2.04 2.73 27.45
N MET A 413 1.82 2.09 28.59
CA MET A 413 2.35 0.78 29.02
C MET A 413 3.69 0.74 29.76
N LEU A 414 3.84 1.55 30.81
CA LEU A 414 4.60 1.17 32.01
C LEU A 414 3.83 1.67 33.24
N GLU A 415 2.66 1.07 33.50
CA GLU A 415 2.01 1.17 34.83
C GLU A 415 1.08 -0.01 35.13
N VAL A 416 1.33 -1.18 34.54
CA VAL A 416 0.81 -2.45 35.05
C VAL A 416 1.98 -3.42 35.08
N ALA A 417 2.33 -3.85 36.29
CA ALA A 417 3.44 -4.72 36.69
C ALA A 417 4.80 -4.03 36.92
N THR A 418 4.91 -3.30 38.02
CA THR A 418 5.68 -3.71 39.22
C THR A 418 5.22 -2.92 40.43
#